data_AF-A0A5P1ESD6-F1
#
_entry.id   AF-A0A5P1ESD6-F1
#
_cell.length_a   1.000
_cell.length_b   1.000
_cell.length_c   1.000
_cell.angle_alpha   90.00
_cell.angle_beta   90.00
_cell.angle_gamma   90.00
#
_symmetry.space_group_name_H-M   'P 1'
#
loop_
_entity.id
_entity.type
_entity.pdbx_description
1 polymer ?
#
loop_
_entity_poly.entity_id
_entity_poly.type
_entity_poly.pdbx_seq_one_letter_code
_entity_poly.pdbx_strand_id
1 'polypeptide(L)'
;MYIASHNSELFRDCKWLPDKVKEECLETAKYVEKAFIKAINESNCGREHVVPSIVQFCFILLESANEETGKVSDGAEELMGIEELGIKLLKTLF
;
A
#
# COMPACT_ATOMS: atom_id res chain seq x y z
N MET A 1 -8.33 1.03 1.62
CA MET A 1 -6.92 0.64 1.39
C MET A 1 -6.73 -0.87 1.49
N TYR A 2 -7.25 -1.52 2.54
CA TYR A 2 -7.32 -2.99 2.65
C TYR A 2 -7.85 -3.67 1.37
N ILE A 3 -8.93 -3.10 0.81
CA ILE A 3 -9.52 -3.58 -0.45
C ILE A 3 -8.59 -3.36 -1.66
N ALA A 4 -7.78 -2.30 -1.70
CA ALA A 4 -6.97 -1.98 -2.90
C ALA A 4 -5.68 -2.80 -2.97
N SER A 5 -5.03 -3.07 -1.83
CA SER A 5 -3.80 -3.87 -1.79
C SER A 5 -4.08 -5.36 -1.93
N HIS A 6 -5.04 -5.93 -1.17
CA HIS A 6 -5.51 -7.30 -1.37
C HIS A 6 -6.06 -7.52 -2.79
N ASN A 7 -6.78 -6.54 -3.35
CA ASN A 7 -7.24 -6.67 -4.74
C ASN A 7 -6.10 -6.64 -5.73
N SER A 8 -5.01 -5.89 -5.53
CA SER A 8 -3.95 -5.82 -6.55
C SER A 8 -3.29 -7.19 -6.82
N GLU A 9 -3.06 -8.00 -5.79
CA GLU A 9 -2.58 -9.39 -5.93
C GLU A 9 -3.67 -10.33 -6.44
N LEU A 10 -4.89 -10.24 -5.90
CA LEU A 10 -6.03 -11.05 -6.37
C LEU A 10 -6.37 -10.78 -7.84
N PHE A 11 -6.20 -9.54 -8.32
CA PHE A 11 -6.57 -9.12 -9.66
C PHE A 11 -5.51 -9.51 -10.68
N ARG A 12 -4.23 -9.54 -10.30
CA ARG A 12 -3.13 -9.94 -11.19
C ARG A 12 -3.34 -11.36 -11.71
N ASP A 13 -3.62 -12.29 -10.79
CA ASP A 13 -3.85 -13.72 -11.09
C ASP A 13 -5.28 -14.04 -11.54
N CYS A 14 -6.22 -13.10 -11.44
CA CYS A 14 -7.62 -13.34 -11.82
C CYS A 14 -7.79 -13.38 -13.33
N LYS A 15 -8.06 -14.57 -13.88
CA LYS A 15 -8.38 -14.76 -15.31
C LYS A 15 -9.74 -14.16 -15.73
N TRP A 16 -10.58 -13.80 -14.78
CA TRP A 16 -11.94 -13.29 -15.02
C TRP A 16 -11.99 -11.77 -15.15
N LEU A 17 -10.93 -11.07 -14.70
CA LEU A 17 -10.86 -9.61 -14.76
C LEU A 17 -10.26 -9.16 -16.11
N PRO A 18 -10.89 -8.21 -16.82
CA PRO A 18 -10.31 -7.62 -18.01
C PRO A 18 -8.99 -6.91 -17.69
N ASP A 19 -8.01 -7.00 -18.60
CA ASP A 19 -6.67 -6.43 -18.39
C ASP A 19 -6.70 -4.93 -18.08
N LYS A 20 -7.61 -4.19 -18.73
CA LYS A 20 -7.85 -2.76 -18.46
C LYS A 20 -8.18 -2.49 -17.00
N VAL A 21 -8.99 -3.34 -16.37
CA VAL A 21 -9.38 -3.18 -14.96
C VAL A 21 -8.19 -3.46 -14.05
N LYS A 22 -7.36 -4.45 -14.39
CA LYS A 22 -6.13 -4.74 -13.64
C LYS A 22 -5.15 -3.57 -13.68
N GLU A 23 -4.99 -2.96 -14.86
CA GLU A 23 -4.15 -1.78 -15.06
C GLU A 23 -4.68 -0.55 -14.28
N GLU A 24 -5.98 -0.27 -14.35
CA GLU A 24 -6.62 0.80 -13.59
C GLU A 24 -6.45 0.60 -12.07
N CYS A 25 -6.56 -0.63 -11.57
CA CYS A 25 -6.29 -0.97 -10.16
C CYS A 25 -4.83 -0.72 -9.78
N LEU A 26 -3.88 -1.13 -10.63
CA LEU A 26 -2.45 -0.92 -10.40
C LEU A 26 -2.12 0.58 -10.31
N GLU A 27 -2.59 1.37 -11.26
CA GLU A 27 -2.37 2.82 -11.27
C GLU A 27 -3.04 3.51 -10.07
N THR A 28 -4.24 3.07 -9.69
CA THR A 28 -4.91 3.57 -8.49
C THR A 28 -4.09 3.27 -7.23
N ALA A 29 -3.54 2.06 -7.10
CA ALA A 29 -2.73 1.69 -5.95
C ALA A 29 -1.43 2.53 -5.89
N LYS A 30 -0.73 2.71 -7.02
CA LYS A 30 0.44 3.63 -7.10
C LYS A 30 0.09 5.07 -6.72
N TYR A 31 -1.08 5.55 -7.14
CA TYR A 31 -1.55 6.89 -6.78
C TYR A 31 -1.79 7.03 -5.27
N VAL A 32 -2.44 6.02 -4.66
CA VAL A 32 -2.70 5.98 -3.23
C VAL A 32 -1.38 5.98 -2.43
N GLU A 33 -0.40 5.16 -2.81
CA GLU A 33 0.92 5.15 -2.16
C GLU A 33 1.57 6.54 -2.15
N LYS A 34 1.58 7.22 -3.30
CA LYS A 34 2.12 8.58 -3.44
C LYS A 34 1.36 9.57 -2.57
N ALA A 35 0.04 9.45 -2.50
CA ALA A 35 -0.80 10.33 -1.68
C ALA A 35 -0.51 10.16 -0.18
N PHE A 36 -0.27 8.93 0.29
CA PHE A 36 0.12 8.67 1.68
C PHE A 36 1.46 9.29 2.04
N ILE A 37 2.48 9.10 1.20
CA ILE A 37 3.80 9.72 1.42
C ILE A 37 3.67 11.25 1.50
N LYS A 38 2.87 11.85 0.62
CA LYS A 38 2.58 13.29 0.66
C LYS A 38 1.89 13.71 1.97
N ALA A 39 0.89 12.95 2.42
CA ALA A 39 0.18 13.24 3.66
C ALA A 39 1.10 13.19 4.89
N ILE A 40 2.03 12.24 4.93
CA ILE A 40 3.06 12.12 5.98
C ILE A 40 3.98 13.33 5.97
N ASN A 41 4.53 13.70 4.81
CA ASN A 41 5.44 14.85 4.71
C ASN A 41 4.78 16.15 5.18
N GLU A 42 3.51 16.34 4.84
CA GLU A 42 2.70 17.48 5.27
C GLU A 42 2.17 17.34 6.72
N SER A 43 2.32 16.17 7.37
CA SER A 43 1.94 15.99 8.78
C SER A 43 2.93 16.66 9.74
N ASN A 44 4.17 16.84 9.31
CA ASN A 44 5.24 17.48 10.07
C ASN A 44 5.05 18.99 10.28
N CYS A 45 4.06 19.60 9.61
CA CYS A 45 3.78 21.04 9.65
C CYS A 45 2.31 21.33 9.94
N GLY A 46 1.93 21.40 11.22
CA GLY A 46 0.59 21.86 11.65
C GLY A 46 -0.53 20.84 11.50
N ARG A 47 -0.19 19.56 11.24
CA ARG A 47 -1.12 18.43 11.21
C ARG A 47 -0.63 17.25 12.05
N GLU A 48 0.14 17.52 13.09
CA GLU A 48 0.68 16.52 14.01
C GLU A 48 -0.41 15.62 14.64
N HIS A 49 -1.65 16.10 14.73
CA HIS A 49 -2.79 15.33 15.20
C HIS A 49 -3.15 14.11 14.33
N VAL A 50 -2.71 14.05 13.06
CA VAL A 50 -2.93 12.88 12.20
C VAL A 50 -1.86 11.80 12.35
N VAL A 51 -0.71 12.12 12.95
CA VAL A 51 0.42 11.19 13.15
C VAL A 51 -0.01 9.90 13.85
N PRO A 52 -0.80 9.91 14.95
CA PRO A 52 -1.25 8.68 15.59
C PRO A 52 -2.03 7.75 14.66
N SER A 53 -2.92 8.32 13.83
CA SER A 53 -3.69 7.54 12.86
C SER A 53 -2.83 6.97 11.73
N ILE A 54 -1.80 7.70 11.29
CA ILE A 54 -0.82 7.21 10.32
C ILE A 54 -0.03 6.04 10.89
N VAL A 55 0.45 6.14 12.15
CA VAL A 55 1.17 5.06 12.83
C VAL A 55 0.29 3.82 12.95
N GLN A 56 -0.95 3.97 13.45
CA GLN A 56 -1.91 2.87 13.54
C GLN A 56 -2.13 2.20 12.18
N PHE A 57 -2.31 3.01 11.13
CA PHE A 57 -2.49 2.51 9.78
C PHE A 57 -1.28 1.69 9.29
N CYS A 58 -0.06 2.14 9.55
CA CYS A 58 1.14 1.39 9.16
C CYS A 58 1.23 0.04 9.88
N PHE A 59 0.89 -0.03 11.17
CA PHE A 59 0.87 -1.29 11.90
C PHE A 59 -0.20 -2.25 11.38
N ILE A 60 -1.38 -1.75 11.01
CA ILE A 60 -2.42 -2.58 10.35
C ILE A 60 -1.88 -3.20 9.05
N LEU A 61 -1.12 -2.44 8.24
CA LEU A 61 -0.49 -3.00 7.04
C LEU A 61 0.50 -4.12 7.37
N LEU A 62 1.38 -3.91 8.36
CA LEU A 62 2.37 -4.89 8.78
C LEU A 62 1.75 -6.17 9.37
N GLU A 63 0.71 -6.01 10.20
CA GLU A 63 -0.05 -7.15 10.76
C GLU A 63 -0.70 -7.97 9.66
N SER A 64 -1.26 -7.30 8.64
CA SER A 64 -1.92 -7.98 7.51
C SER A 64 -0.92 -8.73 6.64
N ALA A 65 0.29 -8.20 6.46
CA ALA A 65 1.33 -8.91 5.70
C ALA A 65 1.85 -10.16 6.42
N ASN A 66 1.84 -10.16 7.76
CA ASN A 66 2.25 -11.31 8.57
C ASN A 66 1.27 -12.49 8.46
N GLU A 67 0.02 -12.26 8.06
CA GLU A 67 -0.98 -13.32 7.81
C GLU A 67 -0.78 -14.02 6.45
N GLU A 68 -0.01 -13.44 5.53
CA GLU A 68 0.12 -13.86 4.12
C GLU A 68 1.54 -14.34 3.76
N THR A 69 2.25 -15.03 4.67
CA THR A 69 3.57 -15.61 4.36
C THR A 69 3.47 -16.68 3.25
N GLY A 70 3.55 -16.25 1.99
CA GLY A 70 3.68 -17.16 0.86
C GLY A 70 3.11 -16.65 -0.44
N LYS A 71 3.69 -15.59 -1.04
CA LYS A 71 3.83 -15.45 -2.50
C LYS A 71 4.76 -14.28 -2.83
N VAL A 72 5.99 -14.61 -3.19
CA VAL A 72 6.90 -13.68 -3.85
C VAL A 72 6.46 -13.60 -5.31
N SER A 73 5.98 -12.44 -5.74
CA SER A 73 5.70 -12.17 -7.14
C SER A 73 7.01 -11.81 -7.84
N ASP A 74 7.30 -12.54 -8.92
CA ASP A 74 8.50 -12.38 -9.75
C ASP A 74 8.14 -11.49 -10.94
N GLY A 75 8.72 -10.28 -10.95
CA GLY A 75 9.05 -9.56 -12.18
C GLY A 75 7.92 -8.80 -12.87
N ALA A 76 7.72 -7.54 -12.46
CA ALA A 76 7.51 -6.40 -13.35
C ALA A 76 7.37 -5.11 -12.53
N GLU A 77 8.32 -4.16 -12.64
CA GLU A 77 8.29 -2.78 -12.07
C GLU A 77 7.19 -2.56 -11.02
N GLU A 78 7.44 -3.15 -9.85
CA GLU A 78 6.42 -3.82 -9.07
C GLU A 78 5.91 -2.92 -7.94
N LEU A 79 4.59 -2.85 -7.81
CA LEU A 79 3.92 -2.21 -6.68
C LEU A 79 4.53 -2.74 -5.37
N MET A 80 4.83 -1.87 -4.40
CA MET A 80 5.44 -2.32 -3.15
C MET A 80 4.50 -3.27 -2.45
N GLY A 81 5.04 -4.38 -1.93
CA GLY A 81 4.30 -5.26 -1.05
C GLY A 81 3.76 -4.49 0.15
N ILE A 82 2.65 -4.97 0.74
CA ILE A 82 1.98 -4.30 1.87
C ILE A 82 2.96 -4.08 3.04
N GLU A 83 3.83 -5.05 3.31
CA GLU A 83 4.88 -4.94 4.34
C GLU A 83 5.88 -3.84 4.00
N GLU A 84 6.41 -3.84 2.78
CA GLU A 84 7.39 -2.86 2.32
C GLU A 84 6.82 -1.44 2.35
N LEU A 85 5.56 -1.29 1.94
CA LEU A 85 4.83 -0.03 2.05
C LEU A 85 4.71 0.41 3.51
N GLY A 86 4.28 -0.48 4.42
CA GLY A 86 4.18 -0.19 5.85
C GLY A 86 5.51 0.28 6.45
N ILE A 87 6.60 -0.42 6.15
CA ILE A 87 7.96 -0.04 6.58
C ILE A 87 8.36 1.33 6.02
N LYS A 88 8.10 1.58 4.73
CA LYS A 88 8.47 2.85 4.08
C LYS A 88 7.72 4.03 4.66
N LEU A 89 6.42 3.89 4.94
CA LEU A 89 5.61 4.94 5.54
C LEU A 89 6.11 5.26 6.96
N LEU A 90 6.41 4.26 7.79
CA LEU A 90 7.03 4.47 9.11
C LEU A 90 8.37 5.19 9.02
N LYS A 91 9.26 4.79 8.09
CA LYS A 91 10.55 5.46 7.85
C LYS A 91 10.42 6.90 7.33
N THR A 92 9.29 7.24 6.73
CA THR A 92 9.05 8.62 6.27
C THR A 92 8.53 9.50 7.43
N LEU A 93 7.88 8.87 8.41
CA LEU A 93 7.29 9.53 9.56
C LEU A 93 8.29 9.80 10.70
N PHE A 94 9.30 8.93 10.86
CA PHE A 94 10.34 8.99 11.90
C PHE A 94 11.74 9.13 11.28
#